data_AF-A0A1W5ZAR0-F1
#
_entry.id   AF-A0A1W5ZAR0-F1
#
_cell.length_a   1.000
_cell.length_b   1.000
_cell.length_c   1.000
_cell.angle_alpha   90.00
_cell.angle_beta   90.00
_cell.angle_gamma   90.00
#
_symmetry.space_group_name_H-M   'P 1'
#
loop_
_entity.id
_entity.type
_entity.pdbx_description
1 polymer ?
#
loop_
_entity_poly.entity_id
_entity_poly.type
_entity_poly.pdbx_seq_one_letter_code
_entity_poly.pdbx_strand_id
1 'polypeptide(L)'
;MDINALFTDEGLRAFTATVRDQHVRDAQQYGQIADIVRSRLQQTPIEGDRWMAKRLRAWKVARQLKAMEKASTEAAAKAEALYATYVNEVLELPQRRAVVEAKRLERKQGRQAAVGAAVAGSLNRTVTALNTPQEQPGGTVPQARPAEFVAPDNPWQQWPMAAGGERPTSTINDYFAKGDGK
;
A
#
# COMPACT_ATOMS: atom_id res chain seq x y z
N MET A 1 -34.34 -15.62 0.80
CA MET A 1 -33.71 -14.45 0.14
C MET A 1 -33.04 -15.00 -1.11
N ASP A 2 -33.30 -14.43 -2.28
CA ASP A 2 -32.56 -14.82 -3.50
C ASP A 2 -31.10 -14.40 -3.33
N ILE A 3 -30.17 -15.33 -3.57
CA ILE A 3 -28.74 -15.11 -3.34
C ILE A 3 -28.18 -14.04 -4.28
N ASN A 4 -28.79 -13.88 -5.46
CA ASN A 4 -28.36 -12.90 -6.44
C ASN A 4 -28.73 -11.47 -6.01
N ALA A 5 -29.84 -11.32 -5.29
CA ALA A 5 -30.26 -10.01 -4.76
C ALA A 5 -29.26 -9.47 -3.73
N LEU A 6 -28.56 -10.35 -2.99
CA LEU A 6 -27.54 -9.97 -2.01
C LEU A 6 -26.31 -9.31 -2.66
N PHE A 7 -25.96 -9.68 -3.88
CA PHE A 7 -24.78 -9.18 -4.60
C PHE A 7 -25.06 -7.94 -5.45
N THR A 8 -26.15 -7.23 -5.16
CA THR A 8 -26.41 -5.89 -5.68
C THR A 8 -25.92 -4.86 -4.67
N ASP A 9 -25.61 -3.64 -5.12
CA ASP A 9 -25.21 -2.55 -4.21
C ASP A 9 -26.26 -2.34 -3.09
N GLU A 10 -27.52 -2.21 -3.48
CA GLU A 10 -28.64 -2.01 -2.55
C GLU A 10 -28.85 -3.21 -1.63
N GLY A 11 -28.79 -4.44 -2.17
CA GLY A 11 -29.00 -5.66 -1.40
C GLY A 11 -27.91 -5.89 -0.34
N LEU A 12 -26.64 -5.69 -0.70
CA LEU A 12 -25.54 -5.85 0.24
C LEU A 12 -25.55 -4.74 1.30
N ARG A 13 -25.88 -3.52 0.90
CA ARG A 13 -26.03 -2.38 1.82
C ARG A 13 -27.14 -2.63 2.84
N ALA A 14 -28.31 -3.09 2.38
CA ALA A 14 -29.43 -3.38 3.26
C ALA A 14 -29.13 -4.54 4.22
N PHE A 15 -28.48 -5.59 3.72
CA PHE A 15 -28.04 -6.72 4.55
C PHE A 15 -27.05 -6.29 5.63
N THR A 16 -25.97 -5.59 5.24
CA THR A 16 -24.93 -5.13 6.18
C THR A 16 -25.47 -4.14 7.20
N ALA A 17 -26.39 -3.25 6.82
CA ALA A 17 -27.09 -2.37 7.75
C ALA A 17 -27.91 -3.17 8.77
N THR A 18 -28.67 -4.17 8.32
CA THR A 18 -29.49 -5.02 9.20
C THR A 18 -28.62 -5.79 10.20
N VAL A 19 -27.53 -6.40 9.73
CA VAL A 19 -26.58 -7.15 10.56
C VAL A 19 -25.88 -6.24 11.56
N ARG A 20 -25.43 -5.06 11.12
CA ARG A 20 -24.85 -4.05 12.01
C ARG A 20 -25.83 -3.66 13.11
N ASP A 21 -27.06 -3.30 12.75
CA ASP A 21 -28.06 -2.83 13.70
C ASP A 21 -28.45 -3.93 14.69
N GLN A 22 -28.45 -5.20 14.26
CA GLN A 22 -28.63 -6.34 15.14
C GLN A 22 -27.48 -6.43 16.16
N HIS A 23 -26.23 -6.39 15.71
CA HIS A 23 -25.08 -6.47 16.62
C HIS A 23 -24.94 -5.26 17.55
N VAL A 24 -25.34 -4.07 17.10
CA VAL A 24 -25.41 -2.87 17.95
C VAL A 24 -26.45 -3.06 19.07
N ARG A 25 -27.63 -3.59 18.73
CA ARG A 25 -28.66 -3.94 19.72
C ARG A 25 -28.16 -5.00 20.70
N ASP A 26 -27.52 -6.06 20.21
CA ASP A 26 -26.96 -7.12 21.04
C ASP A 26 -25.88 -6.58 22.00
N ALA A 27 -24.98 -5.72 21.51
CA ALA A 27 -23.95 -5.09 22.33
C ALA A 27 -24.55 -4.28 23.48
N GLN A 28 -25.57 -3.47 23.20
CA GLN A 28 -26.28 -2.70 24.22
C GLN A 28 -26.93 -3.60 25.26
N GLN A 29 -27.60 -4.68 24.83
CA GLN A 29 -28.22 -5.65 25.73
C GLN A 29 -27.17 -6.34 26.62
N TYR A 30 -26.06 -6.80 26.05
CA TYR A 30 -24.98 -7.42 26.82
C TYR A 30 -24.36 -6.46 27.84
N GLY A 31 -24.17 -5.20 27.47
CA GLY A 31 -23.67 -4.17 28.38
C GLY A 31 -24.62 -3.94 29.56
N GLN A 32 -25.92 -3.80 29.29
CA GLN A 32 -26.94 -3.64 30.34
C GLN A 32 -27.00 -4.84 31.28
N ILE A 33 -27.02 -6.06 30.72
CA ILE A 33 -27.05 -7.28 31.53
C ILE A 33 -25.77 -7.40 32.36
N ALA A 34 -24.60 -7.03 31.82
CA ALA A 34 -23.34 -7.05 32.56
C ALA A 34 -23.40 -6.16 33.81
N ASP A 35 -23.97 -4.97 33.69
CA ASP A 35 -24.09 -4.02 34.80
C ASP A 35 -25.10 -4.50 35.84
N ILE A 36 -26.25 -5.04 35.41
CA ILE A 36 -27.26 -5.64 36.31
C ILE A 36 -26.69 -6.85 37.07
N VAL A 37 -26.01 -7.76 36.36
CA VAL A 37 -25.40 -8.95 36.98
C VAL A 37 -24.32 -8.53 37.97
N ARG A 38 -23.50 -7.54 37.62
CA ARG A 38 -22.46 -7.01 38.49
C ARG A 38 -23.05 -6.39 39.76
N SER A 39 -24.06 -5.53 39.63
CA SER A 39 -24.68 -4.88 40.78
C SER A 39 -25.37 -5.90 41.68
N ARG A 40 -26.11 -6.86 41.11
CA ARG A 40 -26.83 -7.87 41.87
C ARG A 40 -25.89 -8.78 42.65
N LEU A 41 -24.83 -9.28 42.01
CA LEU A 41 -23.84 -10.14 42.68
C LEU A 41 -23.05 -9.43 43.78
N GLN A 42 -22.88 -8.10 43.68
CA GLN A 42 -22.24 -7.33 44.76
C GLN A 42 -23.16 -7.11 45.97
N GLN A 43 -24.47 -7.11 45.75
CA GLN A 43 -25.51 -7.00 46.79
C GLN A 43 -25.81 -8.34 47.48
N THR A 44 -25.35 -9.47 46.94
CA THR A 44 -25.55 -10.80 47.52
C THR A 44 -24.27 -11.29 48.19
N PRO A 45 -23.98 -10.88 49.44
CA PRO A 45 -22.88 -11.46 50.20
C PRO A 45 -23.18 -12.93 50.49
N ILE A 46 -22.16 -13.78 50.33
CA ILE A 46 -22.23 -15.18 50.75
C ILE A 46 -21.54 -15.28 52.12
N GLU A 47 -22.07 -16.13 52.99
CA GLU A 47 -21.49 -16.36 54.32
C GLU A 47 -20.02 -16.78 54.19
N GLY A 48 -19.13 -16.15 54.98
CA GLY A 48 -17.68 -16.35 54.89
C GLY A 48 -16.94 -15.54 53.82
N ASP A 49 -17.62 -14.67 53.06
CA ASP A 49 -16.95 -13.82 52.06
C ASP A 49 -15.98 -12.81 52.72
N ARG A 50 -14.76 -12.74 52.20
CA ARG A 50 -13.82 -11.63 52.49
C ARG A 50 -14.32 -10.32 51.87
N TRP A 51 -13.88 -9.19 52.40
CA TRP A 51 -14.35 -7.84 52.02
C TRP A 51 -14.36 -7.54 50.50
N MET A 52 -13.46 -8.14 49.72
CA MET A 52 -13.41 -8.01 48.24
C MET A 52 -13.92 -9.22 47.45
N ALA A 53 -14.17 -10.36 48.08
CA ALA A 53 -14.49 -11.61 47.39
C ALA A 53 -15.74 -11.46 46.51
N LYS A 54 -16.79 -10.81 47.05
CA LYS A 54 -18.02 -10.48 46.30
C LYS A 54 -17.77 -9.63 45.06
N ARG A 55 -16.90 -8.62 45.15
CA ARG A 55 -16.59 -7.70 44.02
C ARG A 55 -15.84 -8.44 42.91
N LEU A 56 -14.87 -9.28 43.29
CA LEU A 56 -14.11 -10.08 42.33
C LEU A 56 -14.99 -11.11 41.62
N ARG A 57 -15.87 -11.79 42.36
CA ARG A 57 -16.84 -12.74 41.80
C ARG A 57 -17.78 -12.06 40.80
N ALA A 58 -18.38 -10.94 41.21
CA ALA A 58 -19.25 -10.14 40.35
C ALA A 58 -18.51 -9.67 39.09
N TRP A 59 -17.25 -9.22 39.22
CA TRP A 59 -16.43 -8.82 38.09
C TRP A 59 -16.12 -9.98 37.15
N LYS A 60 -15.77 -11.18 37.66
CA LYS A 60 -15.48 -12.35 36.83
C LYS A 60 -16.69 -12.76 35.99
N VAL A 61 -17.89 -12.74 36.56
CA VAL A 61 -19.12 -13.07 35.83
C VAL A 61 -19.46 -11.98 34.81
N ALA A 62 -19.48 -10.71 35.23
CA ALA A 62 -19.80 -9.58 34.34
C ALA A 62 -18.77 -9.42 33.20
N ARG A 63 -17.52 -9.83 33.41
CA ARG A 63 -16.47 -9.80 32.38
C ARG A 63 -16.84 -10.63 31.15
N GLN A 64 -17.55 -11.74 31.29
CA GLN A 64 -17.96 -12.56 30.15
C GLN A 64 -18.98 -11.83 29.28
N LEU A 65 -19.96 -11.17 29.90
CA LEU A 65 -20.93 -10.34 29.19
C LEU A 65 -20.27 -9.13 28.52
N LYS A 66 -19.28 -8.50 29.18
CA LYS A 66 -18.46 -7.45 28.56
C LYS A 66 -17.62 -7.95 27.37
N ALA A 67 -17.17 -9.20 27.40
CA ALA A 67 -16.50 -9.80 26.25
C ALA A 67 -17.48 -10.03 25.08
N MET A 68 -18.72 -10.44 25.36
CA MET A 68 -19.77 -10.57 24.35
C MET A 68 -20.15 -9.20 23.76
N GLU A 69 -20.32 -8.16 24.59
CA GLU A 69 -20.54 -6.78 24.15
C GLU A 69 -19.44 -6.36 23.16
N LYS A 70 -18.17 -6.57 23.53
CA LYS A 70 -17.04 -6.24 22.65
C LYS A 70 -17.09 -7.01 21.33
N ALA A 71 -17.32 -8.32 21.37
CA ALA A 71 -17.40 -9.15 20.16
C ALA A 71 -18.53 -8.67 19.22
N SER A 72 -19.68 -8.29 19.78
CA SER A 72 -20.79 -7.72 18.99
C SER A 72 -20.42 -6.38 18.38
N THR A 73 -19.75 -5.49 19.11
CA THR A 73 -19.29 -4.21 18.52
C THR A 73 -18.28 -4.43 17.38
N GLU A 74 -17.37 -5.40 17.52
CA GLU A 74 -16.44 -5.76 16.45
C GLU A 74 -17.16 -6.38 15.25
N ALA A 75 -18.20 -7.19 15.47
CA ALA A 75 -19.02 -7.76 14.40
C ALA A 75 -19.79 -6.67 13.65
N ALA A 76 -20.34 -5.67 14.35
CA ALA A 76 -20.98 -4.51 13.73
C ALA A 76 -20.00 -3.73 12.84
N ALA A 77 -18.78 -3.45 13.32
CA ALA A 77 -17.75 -2.79 12.54
C ALA A 77 -17.33 -3.60 11.30
N LYS A 78 -17.24 -4.93 11.43
CA LYS A 78 -16.95 -5.82 10.29
C LYS A 78 -18.07 -5.85 9.25
N ALA A 79 -19.34 -5.70 9.66
CA ALA A 79 -20.45 -5.60 8.73
C ALA A 79 -20.34 -4.33 7.85
N GLU A 80 -19.95 -3.19 8.44
CA GLU A 80 -19.68 -1.98 7.67
C GLU A 80 -18.45 -2.11 6.77
N ALA A 81 -17.37 -2.72 7.27
CA ALA A 81 -16.16 -2.97 6.50
C ALA A 81 -16.42 -3.88 5.29
N LEU A 82 -17.32 -4.85 5.41
CA LEU A 82 -17.72 -5.73 4.31
C LEU A 82 -18.33 -4.93 3.15
N TYR A 83 -19.26 -4.01 3.44
CA TYR A 83 -19.86 -3.18 2.42
C TYR A 83 -18.83 -2.25 1.77
N ALA A 84 -17.99 -1.59 2.57
CA ALA A 84 -16.93 -0.72 2.06
C ALA A 84 -15.95 -1.48 1.14
N THR A 85 -15.60 -2.73 1.50
CA THR A 85 -14.73 -3.58 0.68
C THR A 85 -15.41 -3.95 -0.64
N TYR A 86 -16.70 -4.29 -0.61
CA TYR A 86 -17.45 -4.59 -1.82
C TYR A 86 -17.54 -3.40 -2.77
N VAL A 87 -17.79 -2.19 -2.25
CA VAL A 87 -17.79 -0.96 -3.06
C VAL A 87 -16.44 -0.77 -3.74
N ASN A 88 -15.35 -0.83 -2.98
CA ASN A 88 -14.00 -0.59 -3.49
C ASN A 88 -13.52 -1.65 -4.51
N GLU A 89 -13.82 -2.92 -4.27
CA GLU A 89 -13.30 -4.04 -5.05
C GLU A 89 -14.22 -4.48 -6.19
N VAL A 90 -15.53 -4.24 -6.09
CA VAL A 90 -16.49 -4.69 -7.11
C VAL A 90 -17.05 -3.52 -7.89
N LEU A 91 -17.58 -2.50 -7.21
CA LEU A 91 -18.29 -1.40 -7.87
C LEU A 91 -17.35 -0.37 -8.50
N GLU A 92 -16.29 0.02 -7.79
CA GLU A 92 -15.34 1.04 -8.25
C GLU A 92 -14.26 0.51 -9.19
N LEU A 93 -14.02 -0.81 -9.18
CA LEU A 93 -12.93 -1.44 -9.90
C LEU A 93 -12.91 -1.12 -11.42
N PRO A 94 -14.04 -1.11 -12.15
CA PRO A 94 -14.05 -0.70 -13.55
C PRO A 94 -13.54 0.74 -13.77
N GLN A 95 -13.96 1.68 -12.92
CA GLN A 95 -13.52 3.08 -13.00
C GLN A 95 -12.03 3.19 -12.68
N ARG A 96 -11.54 2.47 -11.67
CA ARG A 96 -10.12 2.43 -11.31
C ARG A 96 -9.27 1.90 -12.46
N ARG A 97 -9.72 0.86 -13.16
CA ARG A 97 -9.04 0.34 -14.37
C ARG A 97 -8.98 1.39 -15.46
N ALA A 98 -10.08 2.08 -15.76
CA ALA A 98 -10.11 3.16 -16.75
C ALA A 98 -9.13 4.30 -16.40
N VAL A 99 -9.05 4.71 -15.14
CA VAL A 99 -8.10 5.75 -14.68
C VAL A 99 -6.65 5.29 -14.82
N VAL A 100 -6.35 4.03 -14.49
CA VAL A 100 -5.00 3.46 -14.67
C VAL A 100 -4.61 3.41 -16.14
N GLU A 101 -5.54 3.04 -17.03
CA GLU A 101 -5.32 3.03 -18.46
C GLU A 101 -5.10 4.44 -19.02
N ALA A 102 -5.93 5.41 -18.63
CA ALA A 102 -5.76 6.82 -19.01
C ALA A 102 -4.38 7.34 -18.60
N LYS A 103 -3.96 7.13 -17.35
CA LYS A 103 -2.62 7.49 -16.87
C LYS A 103 -1.49 6.79 -17.63
N ARG A 104 -1.70 5.53 -18.04
CA ARG A 104 -0.73 4.80 -18.85
C ARG A 104 -0.60 5.41 -20.25
N LEU A 105 -1.71 5.84 -20.85
CA LEU A 105 -1.72 6.51 -22.15
C LEU A 105 -1.06 7.88 -22.07
N GLU A 106 -1.37 8.69 -21.06
CA GLU A 106 -0.71 9.98 -20.80
C GLU A 106 0.81 9.81 -20.66
N ARG A 107 1.26 8.80 -19.90
CA ARG A 107 2.70 8.51 -19.76
C ARG A 107 3.36 8.12 -21.09
N LYS A 108 2.67 7.37 -21.95
CA LYS A 108 3.18 7.02 -23.28
C LYS A 108 3.29 8.25 -24.18
N GLN A 109 2.26 9.10 -24.17
CA GLN A 109 2.24 10.36 -24.93
C GLN A 109 3.34 11.31 -24.45
N GLY A 110 3.50 11.49 -23.13
CA GLY A 110 4.57 12.31 -22.55
C GLY A 110 5.97 11.80 -22.91
N ARG A 111 6.18 10.48 -22.95
CA ARG A 111 7.45 9.90 -23.44
C ARG A 111 7.69 10.19 -24.92
N GLN A 112 6.67 10.06 -25.76
CA GLN A 112 6.79 10.37 -27.19
C GLN A 112 7.07 11.85 -27.42
N ALA A 113 6.41 12.75 -26.67
CA ALA A 113 6.66 14.18 -26.71
C ALA A 113 8.09 14.53 -26.27
N ALA A 114 8.60 13.89 -25.21
CA ALA A 114 9.97 14.09 -24.74
C ALA A 114 11.03 13.64 -25.76
N VAL A 115 10.80 12.49 -26.43
CA VAL A 115 11.67 12.02 -27.53
C VAL A 115 11.61 12.99 -28.71
N GLY A 116 10.42 13.45 -29.10
CA GLY A 116 10.26 14.45 -30.16
C GLY A 116 10.98 15.75 -29.85
N ALA A 117 10.90 16.24 -28.61
CA ALA A 117 11.61 17.45 -28.17
C ALA A 117 13.14 17.27 -28.17
N ALA A 118 13.65 16.09 -27.82
CA ALA A 118 15.07 15.79 -27.87
C ALA A 118 15.61 15.77 -29.32
N VAL A 119 14.85 15.18 -30.24
CA VAL A 119 15.18 15.18 -31.69
C VAL A 119 15.10 16.58 -32.27
N ALA A 120 14.07 17.36 -31.93
CA ALA A 120 13.97 18.75 -32.37
C ALA A 120 15.14 19.59 -31.84
N GLY A 121 15.54 19.39 -30.57
CA GLY A 121 16.69 20.05 -29.97
C GLY A 121 18.02 19.66 -30.62
N SER A 122 18.22 18.39 -31.00
CA SER A 122 19.43 17.96 -31.71
C SER A 122 19.49 18.53 -33.11
N LEU A 123 18.38 18.51 -33.86
CA LEU A 123 18.30 19.13 -35.19
C LEU A 123 18.56 20.63 -35.13
N ASN A 124 18.00 21.34 -34.15
CA ASN A 124 18.22 22.77 -34.00
C ASN A 124 19.68 23.10 -33.66
N ARG A 125 20.35 22.29 -32.83
CA ARG A 125 21.80 22.42 -32.58
C ARG A 125 22.62 22.20 -33.84
N THR A 126 22.29 21.19 -34.64
CA THR A 126 23.01 20.90 -35.90
C THR A 126 22.79 22.01 -36.93
N VAL A 127 21.57 22.54 -37.07
CA VAL A 127 21.28 23.68 -37.95
C VAL A 127 22.01 24.94 -37.48
N THR A 128 22.04 25.19 -36.16
CA THR A 128 22.78 26.35 -35.59
C THR A 128 24.29 26.21 -35.82
N ALA A 129 24.86 25.01 -35.70
CA ALA A 129 26.27 24.74 -35.97
C ALA A 129 26.64 24.85 -37.46
N LEU A 130 25.69 24.63 -38.37
CA LEU A 130 25.89 24.78 -39.82
C LEU A 130 25.71 26.23 -40.31
N ASN A 131 24.87 27.03 -39.63
CA ASN A 131 24.60 28.44 -40.00
C ASN A 131 25.44 29.47 -39.24
N THR A 132 26.27 29.05 -38.27
CA THR A 132 27.24 29.95 -37.65
C THR A 132 28.54 29.91 -38.47
N PRO A 133 29.01 31.05 -39.02
CA PRO A 133 30.36 31.11 -39.56
C PRO A 133 31.32 30.84 -38.39
N GLN A 134 32.18 29.84 -38.51
CA GLN A 134 33.26 29.65 -37.54
C GLN A 134 34.18 30.89 -37.57
N GLU A 135 34.00 31.80 -36.61
CA GLU A 135 35.09 32.67 -36.19
C GLU A 135 36.14 31.77 -35.53
N GLN A 136 37.24 31.64 -36.25
CA GLN A 136 38.43 30.90 -35.88
C GLN A 136 39.17 31.65 -34.78
N PRO A 137 39.30 31.13 -33.54
CA PRO A 137 40.34 31.64 -32.65
C PRO A 137 41.65 30.97 -33.08
N GLY A 138 42.64 31.78 -33.46
CA GLY A 138 43.98 31.31 -33.72
C GLY A 138 44.52 30.50 -32.55
N GLY A 139 44.97 29.28 -32.82
CA GLY A 139 45.53 28.40 -31.80
C GLY A 139 45.74 26.98 -32.31
N THR A 140 46.97 26.71 -32.77
CA THR A 140 47.59 25.38 -33.00
C THR A 140 46.86 24.43 -33.95
N VAL A 141 47.50 24.22 -35.11
CA VAL A 141 47.23 23.14 -36.07
C VAL A 141 47.26 21.78 -35.33
N PRO A 142 46.18 20.98 -35.31
CA PRO A 142 46.29 19.61 -34.86
C PRO A 142 47.03 18.83 -35.96
N GLN A 143 48.24 18.43 -35.64
CA GLN A 143 49.05 17.53 -36.44
C GLN A 143 48.24 16.27 -36.77
N ALA A 144 48.00 16.04 -38.05
CA ALA A 144 47.34 14.85 -38.55
C ALA A 144 48.14 13.62 -38.11
N ARG A 145 47.62 12.87 -37.12
CA ARG A 145 48.09 11.52 -36.85
C ARG A 145 47.58 10.61 -37.98
N PRO A 146 48.44 9.79 -38.61
CA PRO A 146 47.95 8.79 -39.54
C PRO A 146 46.99 7.85 -38.81
N ALA A 147 45.90 7.48 -39.47
CA ALA A 147 44.93 6.53 -38.95
C ALA A 147 45.62 5.16 -38.78
N GLU A 148 45.90 4.79 -37.53
CA GLU A 148 46.20 3.40 -37.18
C GLU A 148 44.92 2.59 -37.37
N PHE A 149 44.85 1.85 -38.47
CA PHE A 149 43.84 0.86 -38.71
C PHE A 149 44.09 -0.32 -37.76
N VAL A 150 43.32 -0.39 -36.67
CA VAL A 150 43.29 -1.57 -35.82
C VAL A 150 42.57 -2.67 -36.61
N ALA A 151 43.32 -3.65 -37.08
CA ALA A 151 42.77 -4.88 -37.66
C ALA A 151 41.86 -5.58 -36.63
N PRO A 152 40.74 -6.19 -37.03
CA PRO A 152 39.73 -6.68 -36.11
C PRO A 152 40.11 -8.07 -35.60
N ASP A 153 41.18 -8.17 -34.82
CA ASP A 153 41.46 -9.40 -34.07
C ASP A 153 40.99 -9.24 -32.63
N ASN A 154 39.77 -9.73 -32.44
CA ASN A 154 39.18 -10.24 -31.21
C ASN A 154 38.59 -9.22 -30.19
N PRO A 155 37.25 -9.03 -30.17
CA PRO A 155 36.58 -8.05 -29.29
C PRO A 155 36.51 -8.46 -27.80
N TRP A 156 37.07 -9.60 -27.41
CA TRP A 156 36.89 -10.16 -26.06
C TRP A 156 38.00 -9.83 -25.05
N GLN A 157 39.05 -9.09 -25.42
CA GLN A 157 40.15 -8.75 -24.49
C GLN A 157 40.07 -7.33 -23.89
N GLN A 158 39.05 -6.53 -24.21
CA GLN A 158 38.94 -5.14 -23.74
C GLN A 158 38.14 -4.97 -22.43
N TRP A 159 37.69 -6.05 -21.80
CA TRP A 159 37.05 -5.95 -20.51
C TRP A 159 38.14 -5.86 -19.43
N PRO A 160 38.18 -4.81 -18.60
CA PRO A 160 39.13 -4.75 -17.50
C PRO A 160 38.80 -5.90 -16.54
N MET A 161 39.63 -6.93 -16.54
CA MET A 161 39.71 -7.88 -15.45
C MET A 161 40.12 -7.08 -14.22
N ALA A 162 39.17 -6.87 -13.31
CA ALA A 162 39.41 -6.20 -12.05
C ALA A 162 40.47 -7.01 -11.28
N ALA A 163 41.66 -6.45 -11.17
CA ALA A 163 42.65 -6.90 -10.21
C ALA A 163 42.08 -6.70 -8.80
N GLY A 164 41.91 -7.81 -8.08
CA GLY A 164 41.87 -7.91 -6.62
C GLY A 164 41.13 -6.80 -5.86
N GLY A 165 39.89 -7.08 -5.50
CA GLY A 165 39.19 -6.36 -4.45
C GLY A 165 37.89 -7.06 -4.12
N GLU A 166 37.95 -8.08 -3.27
CA GLU A 166 36.76 -8.68 -2.64
C GLU A 166 35.91 -7.58 -2.04
N ARG A 167 34.83 -7.22 -2.73
CA ARG A 167 33.70 -6.50 -2.14
C ARG A 167 32.56 -7.50 -2.07
N PRO A 168 32.06 -7.84 -0.86
CA PRO A 168 30.96 -8.79 -0.75
C PRO A 168 29.76 -8.24 -1.53
N THR A 169 29.14 -9.11 -2.31
CA THR A 169 27.92 -8.79 -3.05
C THR A 169 26.84 -8.40 -2.04
N SER A 170 26.46 -7.12 -2.03
CA SER A 170 25.32 -6.66 -1.24
C SER A 170 24.09 -7.45 -1.66
N THR A 171 23.54 -8.26 -0.76
CA THR A 171 22.33 -9.03 -1.04
C THR A 171 21.12 -8.12 -0.84
N ILE A 172 20.01 -8.41 -1.52
CA ILE A 172 18.76 -7.61 -1.44
C ILE A 172 18.29 -7.33 0.00
N ASN A 173 18.70 -8.15 0.96
CA ASN A 173 18.39 -7.99 2.38
C ASN A 173 19.04 -6.78 3.06
N ASP A 174 20.05 -6.15 2.45
CA ASP A 174 20.71 -4.96 3.01
C ASP A 174 19.88 -3.67 2.84
N TYR A 175 18.81 -3.71 2.04
CA TYR A 175 17.92 -2.57 1.78
C TYR A 175 16.67 -2.53 2.67
N PHE A 176 16.51 -3.51 3.56
CA PHE A 176 15.43 -3.51 4.56
C PHE A 176 16.00 -3.10 5.92
N ALA A 177 15.39 -2.09 6.55
CA ALA A 177 15.76 -1.68 7.89
C ALA A 177 15.58 -2.85 8.86
N LYS A 178 16.67 -3.34 9.45
CA LYS A 178 16.60 -4.24 10.61
C LYS A 178 15.92 -3.45 11.73
N GLY A 179 14.70 -3.82 12.06
CA GLY A 179 13.99 -3.23 13.19
C GLY A 179 14.82 -3.42 14.46
N ASP A 180 15.20 -2.30 15.08
CA ASP A 180 15.80 -2.29 16.40
C ASP A 180 14.76 -2.81 17.40
N GLY A 181 14.90 -4.08 17.74
CA GLY A 181 14.23 -4.68 18.89
C GLY A 181 14.97 -4.30 20.17
N LYS A 182 14.46 -3.28 20.87
CA LYS A 182 14.52 -3.17 22.33
C LYS A 182 13.23 -2.56 22.84
#